data_AF-A0A2K3JT74-F1
#
_entry.id   AF-A0A2K3JT74-F1
#
_cell.length_a   1.000
_cell.length_b   1.000
_cell.length_c   1.000
_cell.angle_alpha   90.00
_cell.angle_beta   90.00
_cell.angle_gamma   90.00
#
_symmetry.space_group_name_H-M   'P 1'
#
loop_
_entity.id
_entity.type
_entity.pdbx_description
1 polymer ?
#
loop_
_entity_poly.entity_id
_entity_poly.type
_entity_poly.pdbx_seq_one_letter_code
_entity_poly.pdbx_strand_id
1 'polypeptide(L)' 'MTMAAPGHLNVTESPSRGSRSVDCFHKLEQIGEGTYGFTWPERSKPVKLLL' A
#
# COMPACT_ATOMS: atom_id res chain seq x y z
N MET A 1 -23.80 -12.64 17.89
CA MET A 1 -22.82 -12.97 16.83
C MET A 1 -21.69 -13.75 17.47
N THR A 2 -21.30 -14.90 16.94
CA THR A 2 -20.18 -15.69 17.46
C THR A 2 -18.93 -15.36 16.65
N MET A 3 -17.84 -15.00 17.32
CA MET A 3 -16.57 -14.66 16.67
C MET A 3 -15.70 -15.91 16.67
N ALA A 4 -15.27 -16.38 15.49
CA ALA A 4 -14.33 -17.49 15.41
C ALA A 4 -12.98 -17.07 16.03
N ALA A 5 -12.35 -17.99 16.76
CA ALA A 5 -11.04 -17.73 17.37
C ALA A 5 -9.97 -17.44 16.29
N PRO A 6 -8.96 -16.60 16.58
CA PRO A 6 -7.82 -16.40 15.68
C PRO A 6 -7.20 -17.75 15.29
N GLY A 7 -7.04 -18.01 13.98
CA GLY A 7 -6.53 -19.28 13.46
C GLY A 7 -7.58 -20.35 13.12
N HIS A 8 -8.86 -20.16 13.45
CA HIS A 8 -9.95 -21.08 13.07
C HIS A 8 -10.51 -20.84 11.66
N LEU A 9 -10.21 -19.68 11.06
CA LEU A 9 -10.39 -19.40 9.65
C LEU A 9 -9.00 -19.22 9.01
N ASN A 10 -8.88 -19.54 7.72
CA ASN A 10 -7.73 -19.17 6.87
C ASN A 10 -7.67 -17.65 6.60
N VAL A 11 -7.94 -16.82 7.60
CA VAL A 11 -7.62 -15.40 7.55
C VAL A 11 -6.18 -15.29 8.02
N THR A 12 -5.26 -15.26 7.06
CA THR A 12 -3.95 -14.68 7.34
C THR A 12 -4.18 -13.25 7.80
N GLU A 13 -3.44 -12.82 8.83
CA GLU A 13 -3.44 -11.43 9.26
C GLU A 13 -3.26 -10.56 8.02
N SER A 14 -4.25 -9.69 7.75
CA SER A 14 -4.18 -8.83 6.58
C SER A 14 -2.91 -7.99 6.71
N PRO A 15 -2.02 -7.95 5.70
CA PRO A 15 -0.82 -7.16 5.78
C PRO A 15 -1.20 -5.72 6.13
N SER A 16 -0.42 -5.08 7.01
CA SER A 16 -0.68 -3.70 7.41
C SER A 16 -0.68 -2.81 6.17
N ARG A 17 -1.86 -2.32 5.78
CA ARG A 17 -1.99 -1.35 4.67
C ARG A 17 -1.67 0.03 5.22
N GLY A 18 -0.58 0.63 4.77
CA GLY A 18 -0.24 2.01 5.13
C GLY A 18 -1.35 2.99 4.71
N SER A 19 -1.48 4.11 5.42
CA SER A 19 -2.51 5.14 5.19
C SER A 19 -2.05 6.33 4.34
N ARG A 20 -0.88 6.22 3.68
CA ARG A 20 -0.32 7.33 2.90
C ARG A 20 -1.06 7.50 1.58
N SER A 21 -1.50 8.74 1.32
CA SER A 21 -2.17 9.12 0.07
C SER A 21 -1.17 9.26 -1.09
N VAL A 22 -1.68 9.19 -2.32
CA VAL A 22 -0.88 9.19 -3.57
C VAL A 22 -0.05 10.48 -3.74
N ASP A 23 -0.52 11.60 -3.21
CA ASP A 23 0.20 12.87 -3.20
C ASP A 23 1.49 12.84 -2.38
N CYS A 24 1.69 11.83 -1.51
CA CYS A 24 2.92 11.63 -0.75
C CYS A 24 4.10 11.16 -1.59
N PHE A 25 3.90 10.91 -2.89
CA PHE A 25 4.90 10.32 -3.74
C PHE A 25 5.18 11.14 -5.00
N HIS A 26 6.35 10.89 -5.60
CA HIS A 26 6.73 11.45 -6.88
C HIS A 26 6.58 10.38 -7.97
N LYS A 27 5.70 10.65 -8.92
CA LYS A 27 5.51 9.84 -10.12
C LYS A 27 6.72 10.02 -11.03
N LEU A 28 7.40 8.92 -11.33
CA LEU A 28 8.55 8.87 -12.24
C LEU A 28 8.09 8.44 -13.65
N GLU A 29 9.03 8.05 -14.51
CA GLU A 29 8.73 7.54 -15.86
C GLU A 29 7.99 6.19 -15.81
N GLN A 30 7.09 5.95 -16.76
CA GLN A 30 6.34 4.71 -16.85
C GLN A 30 7.27 3.54 -17.13
N ILE A 31 7.14 2.44 -16.39
CA ILE A 31 7.92 1.23 -16.68
C ILE A 31 7.13 0.27 -17.57
N GLY A 32 5.81 0.27 -17.50
CA GLY A 32 5.00 -0.61 -18.32
C GLY A 32 3.50 -0.38 -18.24
N GLU A 33 2.80 -1.10 -19.10
CA GLU A 33 1.34 -1.21 -19.11
C GLU A 33 0.98 -2.68 -18.87
N GLY A 34 0.05 -2.91 -17.95
CA GLY A 34 -0.58 -4.20 -17.74
C GLY A 34 -2.06 -4.15 -18.13
N THR A 35 -2.71 -5.31 -18.13
CA THR A 35 -4.12 -5.49 -18.54
C THR A 35 -5.12 -4.57 -17.83
N TYR A 36 -4.76 -4.10 -16.63
CA TYR A 36 -5.62 -3.27 -15.79
C TYR A 36 -5.02 -1.91 -15.45
N GLY A 37 -3.98 -1.48 -16.17
CA GLY A 37 -3.43 -0.13 -16.04
C GLY A 37 -1.91 -0.06 -16.09
N PHE A 38 -1.40 1.12 -15.77
CA PHE A 38 0.01 1.47 -15.92
C PHE A 38 0.79 1.31 -14.62
N THR A 39 2.02 0.79 -14.74
CA THR A 39 2.95 0.65 -13.63
C THR A 39 3.96 1.79 -13.65
N TRP A 40 4.03 2.49 -12.52
CA TRP A 40 4.93 3.62 -12.30
C TRP A 40 5.86 3.28 -11.13
N PRO A 41 7.17 3.53 -11.24
CA PRO A 41 8.04 3.60 -10.10
C PRO A 41 7.70 4.86 -9.30
N GLU A 42 7.78 4.76 -7.99
CA GLU A 42 7.27 5.83 -7.14
C GLU A 42 8.20 6.05 -5.94
N ARG A 43 8.65 7.29 -5.77
CA ARG A 43 9.56 7.68 -4.68
C ARG A 43 8.80 8.46 -3.62
N SER A 44 8.86 8.01 -2.37
CA SER A 44 8.20 8.73 -1.28
C SER A 44 8.86 10.09 -1.01
N LYS A 45 8.03 11.10 -0.77
CA LYS A 45 8.49 12.44 -0.37
C LYS A 45 9.04 12.37 1.06
N PRO A 46 10.10 13.13 1.36
CA PRO A 46 10.67 13.19 2.70
C PRO A 46 9.62 13.74 3.67
N VAL A 47 9.45 13.07 4.81
CA VAL A 47 8.66 13.59 5.92
C VAL A 47 9.54 14.58 6.66
N LYS A 48 9.13 15.85 6.75
CA LYS A 48 9.78 16.79 7.65
C LYS A 48 9.50 16.33 9.08
N LEU A 49 10.50 15.74 9.71
CA LEU A 49 10.53 15.54 11.15
C LEU A 49 10.69 16.93 11.76
N LEU A 50 9.67 17.44 12.44
CA LEU A 50 9.85 18.57 13.35
C LEU A 50 10.71 18.05 14.51
N LEU A 51 11.96 18.50 14.57
CA LEU A 51 12.85 18.37 15.73
C LEU A 51 12.74 19.62 16.59
#